data_AF-A0A9E2IA61-F1
#
_entry.id   AF-A0A9E2IA61-F1
#
_cell.length_a   1.000
_cell.length_b   1.000
_cell.length_c   1.000
_cell.angle_alpha   90.00
_cell.angle_beta   90.00
_cell.angle_gamma   90.00
#
_symmetry.space_group_name_H-M   'P 1'
#
loop_
_entity.id
_entity.type
_entity.pdbx_description
1 polymer ?
#
loop_
_entity_poly.entity_id
_entity_poly.type
_entity_poly.pdbx_seq_one_letter_code
_entity_poly.pdbx_strand_id
1 'polypeptide(L)'
;MNYIKDNKVLYWIVRITDNLVSFFIFATILVVIFFMAIQVYRVGVLFPNVEFSQVLYMVAMVLILVKAYRLLLFYMESHHVSIKYIVEIAIIAPAVELIFVPMQQTVFVNILYALFSVGHLIIYIWFYNALSAIDKECVEEECHG
;
A
#
# COMPACT_ATOMS: atom_id res chain seq x y z
N MET A 1 -37.71 -22.99 -4.86
CA MET A 1 -37.10 -21.64 -4.84
C MET A 1 -36.26 -21.51 -6.11
N ASN A 2 -36.65 -20.61 -7.01
CA ASN A 2 -36.32 -20.66 -8.44
C ASN A 2 -35.45 -19.44 -8.82
N TYR A 3 -34.12 -19.49 -8.58
CA TYR A 3 -33.20 -18.36 -8.84
C TYR A 3 -31.92 -18.74 -9.60
N ILE A 4 -31.90 -19.86 -10.32
CA ILE A 4 -30.75 -20.26 -11.17
C ILE A 4 -31.20 -20.29 -12.63
N LYS A 5 -31.57 -19.12 -13.18
CA LYS A 5 -31.86 -18.99 -14.61
C LYS A 5 -31.62 -17.57 -15.11
N ASP A 6 -30.37 -17.09 -15.01
CA ASP A 6 -29.75 -16.19 -16.02
C ASP A 6 -28.24 -15.88 -15.78
N ASN A 7 -27.38 -16.88 -15.57
CA ASN A 7 -26.01 -16.63 -15.07
C ASN A 7 -24.90 -16.52 -16.16
N LYS A 8 -25.24 -16.35 -17.45
CA LYS A 8 -24.18 -16.05 -18.45
C LYS A 8 -23.73 -14.60 -18.38
N VAL A 9 -24.68 -13.68 -18.17
CA VAL A 9 -24.41 -12.24 -18.13
C VAL A 9 -23.65 -11.85 -16.87
N LEU A 10 -24.06 -12.37 -15.70
CA LEU A 10 -23.37 -12.11 -14.43
C LEU A 10 -21.94 -12.67 -14.45
N TYR A 11 -21.74 -13.89 -14.94
CA TYR A 11 -20.39 -14.46 -15.12
C TYR A 11 -19.53 -13.62 -16.07
N TRP A 12 -20.10 -13.13 -17.18
CA TRP A 12 -19.38 -12.28 -18.14
C TRP A 12 -19.02 -10.91 -17.55
N ILE A 13 -19.91 -10.29 -16.77
CA ILE A 13 -19.65 -9.02 -16.06
C ILE A 13 -18.54 -9.18 -15.02
N VAL A 14 -18.60 -10.24 -14.20
CA VAL A 14 -17.58 -10.50 -13.18
C VAL A 14 -16.22 -10.75 -13.84
N ARG A 15 -16.18 -11.55 -14.91
CA ARG A 15 -14.95 -11.87 -15.64
C ARG A 15 -14.30 -10.65 -16.31
N ILE A 16 -15.10 -9.74 -16.88
CA ILE A 16 -14.58 -8.49 -17.45
C ILE A 16 -14.02 -7.58 -16.35
N THR A 17 -14.74 -7.48 -15.23
CA THR A 17 -14.32 -6.67 -14.09
C THR A 17 -12.96 -7.14 -13.55
N ASP A 18 -12.80 -8.45 -13.35
CA ASP A 18 -11.55 -9.03 -12.84
C ASP A 18 -10.37 -8.84 -13.82
N ASN A 19 -10.60 -9.08 -15.12
CA ASN A 19 -9.57 -8.83 -16.14
C ASN A 19 -9.15 -7.34 -16.22
N LEU A 20 -10.09 -6.41 -16.07
CA LEU A 20 -9.80 -4.97 -16.10
C LEU A 20 -9.01 -4.55 -14.87
N VAL A 21 -9.40 -5.02 -13.68
CA VAL A 21 -8.71 -4.77 -12.42
C VAL A 21 -7.28 -5.33 -12.47
N SER A 22 -7.11 -6.58 -12.93
CA SER A 22 -5.80 -7.20 -13.12
C SER A 22 -4.90 -6.40 -14.05
N PHE A 23 -5.43 -5.93 -15.20
CA PHE A 23 -4.69 -5.05 -16.11
C PHE A 23 -4.27 -3.73 -15.46
N PHE A 24 -5.17 -3.10 -14.69
CA PHE A 24 -4.89 -1.87 -13.97
C PHE A 24 -3.78 -2.05 -12.91
N ILE A 25 -3.81 -3.18 -12.19
CA ILE A 25 -2.78 -3.52 -11.20
C ILE A 25 -1.44 -3.77 -11.86
N PHE A 26 -1.42 -4.52 -12.96
CA PHE A 26 -0.19 -4.74 -13.74
C PHE A 26 0.41 -3.41 -14.21
N ALA A 27 -0.41 -2.51 -14.75
CA ALA A 27 0.03 -1.16 -15.12
C ALA A 27 0.57 -0.38 -13.90
N THR A 28 -0.10 -0.48 -12.76
CA THR A 28 0.32 0.17 -11.51
C THR A 28 1.68 -0.36 -11.01
N ILE A 29 1.90 -1.68 -11.08
CA ILE A 29 3.19 -2.30 -10.73
C ILE A 29 4.31 -1.73 -11.60
N LEU A 30 4.11 -1.63 -12.92
CA LEU A 30 5.10 -1.03 -13.81
C LEU A 30 5.41 0.43 -13.45
N VAL A 31 4.38 1.23 -13.15
CA VAL A 31 4.55 2.61 -12.70
C VAL A 31 5.33 2.68 -11.39
N VAL A 32 5.02 1.82 -10.42
CA VAL A 32 5.71 1.78 -9.13
C VAL A 32 7.18 1.40 -9.29
N ILE A 33 7.49 0.37 -10.10
CA ILE A 33 8.87 -0.03 -10.40
C ILE A 33 9.64 1.12 -11.06
N PHE A 34 9.03 1.77 -12.05
CA PHE A 34 9.65 2.91 -12.74
C PHE A 34 9.90 4.08 -11.77
N PHE A 35 8.94 4.38 -10.90
CA PHE A 35 9.06 5.45 -9.92
C PHE A 35 10.12 5.14 -8.86
N MET A 36 10.22 3.88 -8.40
CA MET A 36 11.30 3.42 -7.52
C MET A 36 12.67 3.61 -8.16
N ALA A 37 12.84 3.20 -9.43
CA ALA A 37 14.11 3.32 -10.14
C ALA A 37 14.56 4.78 -10.22
N ILE A 38 13.63 5.70 -10.51
CA ILE A 38 13.90 7.14 -10.52
C ILE A 38 14.33 7.64 -9.13
N GLN A 39 13.62 7.24 -8.07
CA GLN A 39 13.97 7.69 -6.72
C GLN A 39 15.33 7.17 -6.25
N VAL A 40 15.63 5.89 -6.48
CA VAL A 40 16.93 5.30 -6.15
C VAL A 40 18.05 6.00 -6.92
N TYR A 41 17.84 6.29 -8.22
CA TYR A 41 18.78 7.06 -9.01
C TYR A 41 19.01 8.46 -8.43
N ARG A 42 17.94 9.18 -8.02
CA ARG A 42 18.08 10.49 -7.37
C ARG A 42 18.90 10.42 -6.09
N VAL A 43 18.62 9.45 -5.22
CA VAL A 43 19.38 9.27 -3.97
C VAL A 43 20.86 9.06 -4.27
N GLY A 44 21.20 8.21 -5.25
CA GLY A 44 22.59 7.94 -5.62
C GLY A 44 23.33 9.15 -6.20
N VAL A 45 22.65 9.97 -7.01
CA VAL A 45 23.26 11.16 -7.65
C VAL A 45 23.33 12.35 -6.70
N LEU A 46 22.31 12.57 -5.85
CA LEU A 46 22.25 13.73 -4.96
C LEU A 46 23.05 13.54 -3.66
N PHE A 47 23.40 12.32 -3.28
CA PHE A 47 24.08 12.00 -2.01
C PHE A 47 25.25 12.94 -1.62
N PRO A 48 26.15 13.38 -2.53
CA PRO A 48 27.27 14.23 -2.14
C PRO A 48 26.92 15.71 -1.94
N ASN A 49 25.75 16.20 -2.39
CA ASN A 49 25.48 17.64 -2.52
C ASN A 49 24.19 18.12 -1.84
N VAL A 50 23.44 17.26 -1.15
CA VAL A 50 22.16 17.63 -0.53
C VAL A 50 22.15 17.40 0.98
N GLU A 51 21.28 18.14 1.66
CA GLU A 51 21.09 18.01 3.10
C GLU A 51 20.61 16.60 3.46
N PHE A 52 21.13 16.07 4.57
CA PHE A 52 20.79 14.73 5.06
C PHE A 52 19.28 14.51 5.25
N SER A 53 18.54 15.56 5.65
CA SER A 53 17.08 15.53 5.78
C SER A 53 16.37 15.17 4.46
N GLN A 54 16.85 15.73 3.34
CA GLN A 54 16.29 15.46 2.02
C GLN A 54 16.60 14.03 1.56
N VAL A 55 17.79 13.52 1.86
CA VAL A 55 18.15 12.12 1.57
C VAL A 55 17.26 11.17 2.36
N LEU A 56 17.07 11.43 3.65
CA LEU A 56 16.21 10.60 4.49
C LEU A 56 14.75 10.61 4.01
N TYR A 57 14.23 11.74 3.56
CA TYR A 57 12.90 11.81 2.94
C TYR A 57 12.81 10.90 1.71
N MET A 58 13.77 10.99 0.79
CA MET A 58 13.79 10.15 -0.41
C MET A 58 13.90 8.66 -0.07
N VAL A 59 14.73 8.30 0.91
CA VAL A 59 14.84 6.92 1.39
C VAL A 59 13.53 6.44 2.01
N ALA A 60 12.90 7.25 2.86
CA ALA A 60 11.61 6.93 3.47
C ALA A 60 10.50 6.74 2.42
N MET A 61 10.50 7.57 1.38
CA MET A 61 9.60 7.41 0.23
C MET A 61 9.86 6.10 -0.52
N VAL A 62 11.12 5.75 -0.78
CA VAL A 62 11.47 4.43 -1.37
C VAL A 62 10.95 3.29 -0.49
N LEU A 63 11.09 3.36 0.84
CA LEU A 63 10.58 2.32 1.74
C LEU A 63 9.05 2.17 1.66
N ILE A 64 8.31 3.28 1.59
CA ILE A 64 6.86 3.25 1.39
C ILE A 64 6.50 2.59 0.05
N LEU A 65 7.18 2.99 -1.03
CA LEU A 65 7.00 2.41 -2.36
C LEU A 65 7.26 0.89 -2.32
N VAL A 66 8.30 0.43 -1.62
CA VAL A 66 8.64 -1.00 -1.52
C VAL A 66 7.53 -1.77 -0.85
N LYS A 67 6.91 -1.21 0.20
CA LYS A 67 5.73 -1.80 0.83
C LYS A 67 4.53 -1.81 -0.12
N ALA A 68 4.27 -0.72 -0.84
CA ALA A 68 3.17 -0.65 -1.81
C ALA A 68 3.34 -1.66 -2.95
N TYR A 69 4.57 -1.84 -3.46
CA TYR A 69 4.88 -2.87 -4.45
C TYR A 69 4.62 -4.28 -3.90
N ARG A 70 5.07 -4.59 -2.68
CA ARG A 70 4.78 -5.88 -2.05
C ARG A 70 3.29 -6.13 -1.90
N LEU A 71 2.52 -5.11 -1.54
CA LEU A 71 1.06 -5.20 -1.46
C LEU A 71 0.44 -5.53 -2.84
N LEU A 72 0.91 -4.89 -3.91
CA LEU A 72 0.43 -5.16 -5.27
C LEU A 72 0.80 -6.56 -5.75
N LEU A 73 2.02 -7.03 -5.44
CA LEU A 73 2.42 -8.40 -5.74
C LEU A 73 1.58 -9.41 -4.98
N PHE A 74 1.38 -9.19 -3.68
CA PHE A 74 0.53 -10.06 -2.86
C PHE A 74 -0.89 -10.13 -3.41
N TYR A 75 -1.44 -9.00 -3.85
CA TYR A 75 -2.74 -8.99 -4.51
C TYR A 75 -2.73 -9.77 -5.83
N MET A 76 -1.66 -9.68 -6.62
CA MET A 76 -1.58 -10.41 -7.90
C MET A 76 -1.51 -11.94 -7.70
N GLU A 77 -0.94 -12.39 -6.59
CA GLU A 77 -0.86 -13.81 -6.23
C GLU A 77 -2.17 -14.31 -5.61
N SER A 78 -2.72 -13.57 -4.66
CA SER A 78 -3.86 -14.02 -3.85
C SER A 78 -5.23 -13.48 -4.29
N HIS A 79 -5.28 -12.52 -5.21
CA HIS A 79 -6.45 -11.68 -5.50
C HIS A 79 -7.05 -10.97 -4.25
N HIS A 80 -6.33 -10.96 -3.13
CA HIS A 80 -6.74 -10.38 -1.86
C HIS A 80 -5.79 -9.25 -1.46
N VAL A 81 -6.34 -8.15 -0.93
CA VAL A 81 -5.54 -7.05 -0.42
C VAL A 81 -5.26 -7.32 1.06
N SER A 82 -4.04 -7.67 1.43
CA SER A 82 -3.71 -7.89 2.85
C SER A 82 -3.81 -6.57 3.63
N ILE A 83 -4.79 -6.55 4.54
CA ILE A 83 -5.17 -5.38 5.35
C ILE A 83 -3.97 -4.90 6.17
N LYS A 84 -3.10 -5.83 6.60
CA LYS A 84 -1.87 -5.52 7.32
C LYS A 84 -0.99 -4.53 6.57
N TYR A 85 -0.69 -4.79 5.29
CA TYR A 85 0.13 -3.89 4.49
C TYR A 85 -0.54 -2.53 4.27
N ILE A 86 -1.87 -2.51 4.06
CA ILE A 86 -2.62 -1.26 3.92
C ILE A 86 -2.47 -0.41 5.18
N VAL A 87 -2.69 -0.99 6.36
CA VAL A 87 -2.61 -0.28 7.64
C VAL A 87 -1.19 0.19 7.92
N GLU A 88 -0.17 -0.63 7.65
CA GLU A 88 1.22 -0.20 7.78
C GLU A 88 1.56 1.00 6.88
N ILE A 89 1.11 0.99 5.62
CA ILE A 89 1.32 2.11 4.69
C ILE A 89 0.55 3.35 5.15
N ALA A 90 -0.69 3.20 5.63
CA ALA A 90 -1.52 4.28 6.13
C ALA A 90 -0.94 4.97 7.39
N ILE A 91 -0.16 4.24 8.20
CA ILE A 91 0.57 4.80 9.34
C ILE A 91 1.84 5.52 8.88
N ILE A 92 2.64 4.87 8.02
CA ILE A 92 3.97 5.34 7.64
C ILE A 92 3.91 6.57 6.73
N ALA A 93 3.00 6.61 5.75
CA ALA A 93 2.92 7.70 4.77
C ALA A 93 2.75 9.10 5.40
N PRO A 94 1.74 9.36 6.26
CA PRO A 94 1.59 10.65 6.93
C PRO A 94 2.71 10.92 7.96
N ALA A 95 3.28 9.88 8.59
CA ALA A 95 4.40 10.05 9.52
C ALA A 95 5.67 10.54 8.80
N VAL A 96 5.97 9.98 7.62
CA VAL A 96 7.10 10.39 6.79
C VAL A 96 6.94 11.84 6.35
N GLU A 97 5.75 12.23 5.87
CA GLU A 97 5.48 13.60 5.47
C GLU A 97 5.64 14.59 6.65
N LEU A 98 5.14 14.23 7.83
CA LEU A 98 5.25 15.04 9.04
C LEU A 98 6.70 15.21 9.53
N ILE A 99 7.50 14.15 9.50
CA ILE A 99 8.87 14.16 10.03
C ILE A 99 9.81 14.94 9.11
N PHE A 100 9.67 14.75 7.79
CA PHE A 100 10.63 15.26 6.83
C PHE A 100 10.22 16.56 6.13
N VAL A 101 8.92 16.88 6.11
CA VAL A 101 8.40 18.08 5.43
C VAL A 101 7.48 18.93 6.33
N PRO A 102 7.81 19.17 7.63
CA PRO A 102 6.91 19.90 8.51
C PRO A 102 6.72 21.36 8.13
N MET A 103 7.69 21.97 7.43
CA MET A 103 7.66 23.41 7.10
C MET A 103 6.94 23.74 5.78
N GLN A 104 6.73 22.77 4.88
CA GLN A 104 6.00 23.05 3.63
C GLN A 104 4.47 22.97 3.82
N GLN A 105 4.03 22.39 4.93
CA GLN A 105 2.63 22.19 5.25
C GLN A 105 2.14 23.20 6.29
N THR A 106 0.84 23.49 6.28
CA THR A 106 0.25 24.32 7.33
C THR A 106 0.26 23.56 8.66
N VAL A 107 0.37 24.30 9.78
CA VAL A 107 0.35 23.71 11.13
C VAL A 107 -0.89 22.82 11.34
N PHE A 108 -2.03 23.21 10.77
CA PHE A 108 -3.26 22.42 10.84
C PHE A 108 -3.13 21.07 10.12
N VAL A 109 -2.55 21.04 8.93
CA VAL A 109 -2.33 19.80 8.16
C VAL A 109 -1.35 18.88 8.90
N ASN A 110 -0.29 19.42 9.49
CA ASN A 110 0.65 18.65 10.31
C ASN A 110 -0.03 17.97 11.50
N ILE A 111 -0.92 18.70 12.20
CA ILE A 111 -1.70 18.13 13.30
C ILE A 111 -2.62 17.00 12.80
N LEU A 112 -3.25 17.18 11.64
CA LEU A 112 -4.07 16.11 11.05
C LEU A 112 -3.25 14.87 10.70
N TYR A 113 -2.06 15.02 10.10
CA TYR A 113 -1.18 13.89 9.82
C TYR A 113 -0.69 13.18 11.09
N ALA A 114 -0.36 13.95 12.13
CA ALA A 114 0.01 13.40 13.43
C ALA A 114 -1.14 12.59 14.04
N LEU A 115 -2.35 13.16 14.10
CA LEU A 115 -3.53 12.50 14.65
C LEU A 115 -3.92 11.27 13.82
N PHE A 116 -3.83 11.34 12.51
CA PHE A 116 -4.15 10.23 11.63
C PHE A 116 -3.15 9.08 11.80
N SER A 117 -1.85 9.37 11.83
CA SER A 117 -0.79 8.36 12.01
C SER A 117 -0.89 7.72 13.39
N VAL A 118 -0.98 8.52 14.46
CA VAL A 118 -1.10 8.01 15.84
C VAL A 118 -2.42 7.25 16.04
N GLY A 119 -3.52 7.75 15.48
CA GLY A 119 -4.82 7.07 15.52
C GLY A 119 -4.78 5.70 14.87
N HIS A 120 -4.21 5.60 13.67
CA HIS A 120 -4.04 4.31 12.99
C HIS A 120 -3.08 3.39 13.74
N LEU A 121 -2.02 3.93 14.36
CA LEU A 121 -1.10 3.15 15.18
C LEU A 121 -1.81 2.54 16.41
N ILE A 122 -2.65 3.32 17.09
CA ILE A 122 -3.44 2.85 18.24
C ILE A 122 -4.40 1.73 17.79
N ILE A 123 -5.14 1.96 16.71
CA ILE A 123 -6.06 0.97 16.13
C ILE A 123 -5.29 -0.30 15.77
N TYR A 124 -4.13 -0.16 15.12
CA TYR A 124 -3.29 -1.28 14.71
C TYR A 124 -2.84 -2.12 15.90
N ILE A 125 -2.39 -1.50 16.99
CA ILE A 125 -1.96 -2.23 18.19
C ILE A 125 -3.13 -2.96 18.84
N TRP A 126 -4.30 -2.32 18.92
CA TRP A 126 -5.50 -2.95 19.51
C TRP A 126 -6.05 -4.10 18.66
N PHE A 127 -6.01 -3.96 17.34
CA PHE A 127 -6.57 -4.94 16.41
C PHE A 127 -5.53 -5.90 15.84
N TYR A 128 -4.27 -5.81 16.31
CA TYR A 128 -3.14 -6.59 15.79
C TYR A 128 -3.41 -8.09 15.78
N ASN A 129 -3.95 -8.61 16.89
CA ASN A 129 -4.23 -10.03 17.03
C ASN A 129 -5.28 -10.51 16.01
N ALA A 130 -6.35 -9.73 15.81
CA ALA A 130 -7.41 -10.05 14.85
C ALA A 130 -6.89 -9.98 13.41
N LEU A 131 -6.12 -8.95 13.07
CA LEU A 131 -5.49 -8.80 11.75
C LEU A 131 -4.52 -9.96 11.44
N SER A 132 -3.74 -10.38 12.45
CA SER A 132 -2.79 -11.48 12.29
C SER A 132 -3.45 -12.85 12.14
N ALA A 133 -4.69 -13.01 12.64
CA ALA A 133 -5.47 -14.23 12.46
C ALA A 133 -6.03 -14.32 11.04
N ILE A 134 -6.63 -13.23 10.54
CA ILE A 134 -7.18 -13.15 9.18
C ILE A 134 -6.09 -13.38 8.13
N ASP A 135 -4.92 -12.75 8.29
CA ASP A 135 -3.79 -12.91 7.36
C ASP A 135 -3.28 -14.37 7.32
N LYS A 136 -3.38 -15.11 8.44
CA LYS A 136 -3.00 -16.54 8.50
C LYS A 136 -4.05 -17.45 7.86
N GLU A 137 -5.33 -17.22 8.12
CA GLU A 137 -6.42 -18.00 7.54
C GLU A 137 -6.40 -17.90 6.00
N CYS A 138 -6.18 -16.70 5.44
CA CYS A 138 -6.02 -16.53 4.01
C CYS A 138 -4.83 -17.33 3.43
N VAL A 139 -3.71 -17.40 4.14
CA VAL A 139 -2.52 -18.17 3.71
C VAL A 139 -2.75 -19.68 3.81
N GLU A 140 -3.49 -20.15 4.82
CA GLU A 140 -3.80 -21.58 4.99
C GLU A 140 -4.81 -22.09 3.96
N GLU A 141 -5.83 -21.31 3.58
CA GLU A 141 -6.79 -21.69 2.53
C GLU A 141 -6.11 -21.87 1.16
N GLU A 142 -5.12 -21.03 0.83
CA GLU A 142 -4.34 -21.17 -0.41
C GLU A 142 -3.37 -22.37 -0.41
N CYS A 143 -2.89 -22.81 0.76
CA CYS A 143 -2.04 -24.01 0.85
C CYS A 143 -2.82 -25.33 0.73
N HIS A 144 -4.15 -25.29 0.89
CA HIS A 144 -5.02 -26.45 0.90
C HIS A 144 -6.03 -26.52 -0.26
N GLY A 145 -6.08 -25.51 -1.14
CA GLY A 145 -6.87 -25.49 -2.38
C GLY A 145 -6.08 -25.92 -3.61
#